data_AF-A0A0D5YKF3-F1
#
_entry.id   AF-A0A0D5YKF3-F1
#
_cell.length_a   1.000
_cell.length_b   1.000
_cell.length_c   1.000
_cell.angle_alpha   90.00
_cell.angle_beta   90.00
_cell.angle_gamma   90.00
#
_symmetry.space_group_name_H-M   'P 1'
#
loop_
_entity.id
_entity.type
_entity.pdbx_description
1 polymer ?
#
loop_
_entity_poly.entity_id
_entity_poly.type
_entity_poly.pdbx_seq_one_letter_code
_entity_poly.pdbx_strand_id
1 'polypeptide(L)' 'MQKPVKRGDAWRITVRYLGKRYTATRDTASECEQWAAKKIIRITI' A
#
# COMPACT_ATOMS: atom_id res chain seq x y z
N MET A 1 4.66 -9.24 0.11
CA MET A 1 4.00 -7.91 0.07
C MET A 1 3.44 -7.63 1.47
N GLN A 2 3.60 -6.42 2.02
CA GLN A 2 3.08 -6.12 3.36
C GLN A 2 1.56 -6.03 3.32
N LYS A 3 0.86 -6.66 4.27
CA LYS A 3 -0.61 -6.58 4.38
C LYS A 3 -1.04 -5.20 4.88
N PRO A 4 -2.21 -4.68 4.46
CA PRO A 4 -2.79 -3.50 5.07
C PRO A 4 -3.01 -3.70 6.57
N VAL A 5 -2.79 -2.65 7.35
CA VAL A 5 -2.97 -2.63 8.81
C VAL A 5 -4.09 -1.65 9.16
N LYS A 6 -5.08 -2.10 9.92
CA LYS A 6 -6.17 -1.24 10.40
C LYS A 6 -5.66 -0.26 11.46
N ARG A 7 -6.03 1.01 11.35
CA ARG A 7 -5.65 2.15 12.20
C ARG A 7 -6.89 3.02 12.40
N GLY A 8 -7.61 2.81 13.50
CA GLY A 8 -8.94 3.41 13.69
C GLY A 8 -9.92 2.89 12.63
N ASP A 9 -10.58 3.82 11.95
CA ASP A 9 -11.54 3.53 10.86
C ASP A 9 -10.89 3.41 9.48
N ALA A 10 -9.57 3.58 9.39
CA ALA A 10 -8.84 3.51 8.14
C ALA A 10 -7.87 2.31 8.09
N TRP A 11 -7.42 1.99 6.89
CA TRP A 11 -6.42 0.97 6.59
C TRP A 11 -5.17 1.61 6.02
N ARG A 12 -3.99 1.16 6.44
CA ARG A 12 -2.70 1.66 5.98
C ARG A 12 -1.86 0.52 5.41
N ILE A 13 -1.30 0.70 4.22
CA ILE A 13 -0.33 -0.25 3.63
C ILE A 13 1.00 0.44 3.36
N THR A 14 2.09 -0.32 3.48
CA THR A 14 3.44 0.11 3.13
C THR A 14 3.99 -0.78 2.03
N VAL A 15 4.48 -0.18 0.94
CA VAL A 15 5.27 -0.83 -0.11
C VAL A 15 6.73 -0.41 0.03
N ARG A 16 7.66 -1.36 -0.05
CA ARG A 16 9.11 -1.10 -0.08
C ARG A 16 9.66 -1.56 -1.43
N TYR A 17 10.41 -0.70 -2.10
CA TYR A 17 11.04 -1.00 -3.39
C TYR A 17 12.32 -0.17 -3.55
N LEU A 18 13.44 -0.83 -3.90
CA LEU A 18 14.76 -0.21 -4.07
C LEU A 18 15.17 0.73 -2.92
N GLY A 19 15.00 0.28 -1.68
CA GLY A 19 15.30 1.08 -0.48
C GLY A 19 14.32 2.22 -0.19
N LYS A 20 13.40 2.53 -1.10
CA LYS A 20 12.35 3.55 -0.91
C LYS A 20 11.12 2.94 -0.24
N ARG A 21 10.46 3.74 0.59
CA ARG A 21 9.22 3.37 1.29
C ARG A 21 8.07 4.23 0.78
N TYR A 22 7.03 3.59 0.28
CA TYR A 22 5.77 4.22 -0.12
C TYR A 22 4.66 3.77 0.83
N THR A 23 3.75 4.66 1.18
CA THR A 23 2.65 4.37 2.10
C THR A 23 1.36 4.98 1.55
N ALA A 24 0.25 4.28 1.76
CA ALA A 24 -1.08 4.83 1.54
C ALA A 24 -2.00 4.46 2.70
N THR A 25 -2.96 5.34 2.95
CA THR A 25 -4.10 5.12 3.84
C THR A 25 -5.38 5.16 2.99
N ARG A 26 -6.32 4.22 3.22
CA ARG A 26 -7.60 4.06 2.52
C ARG A 26 -8.68 3.60 3.49
N ASP A 27 -9.93 3.65 3.06
CA ASP A 27 -11.08 3.29 3.91
C ASP A 27 -11.22 1.77 4.05
N THR A 28 -10.74 1.01 3.07
CA THR A 28 -10.80 -0.46 3.09
C THR A 28 -9.42 -1.12 2.88
N ALA A 29 -9.31 -2.36 3.35
CA ALA A 29 -8.14 -3.20 3.11
C ALA A 29 -7.93 -3.46 1.61
N SER A 30 -9.00 -3.71 0.85
CA SER A 30 -8.95 -3.98 -0.59
C SER A 30 -8.38 -2.80 -1.37
N GLU A 31 -8.80 -1.57 -1.06
CA GLU A 31 -8.23 -0.38 -1.71
C GLU A 31 -6.74 -0.20 -1.44
N CYS A 32 -6.28 -0.55 -0.24
CA CYS A 32 -4.85 -0.57 0.08
C CYS A 32 -4.10 -1.59 -0.79
N GLU A 33 -4.63 -2.80 -0.93
CA GLU A 33 -4.02 -3.85 -1.77
C GLU A 33 -3.97 -3.45 -3.24
N GLN A 34 -5.07 -2.93 -3.78
CA GLN A 34 -5.15 -2.42 -5.15
C GLN A 34 -4.16 -1.27 -5.38
N TRP A 35 -4.07 -0.34 -4.43
CA TRP A 35 -3.09 0.74 -4.51
C TRP A 35 -1.67 0.20 -4.50
N ALA A 36 -1.36 -0.78 -3.66
CA ALA A 36 -0.03 -1.38 -3.58
C ALA A 36 0.35 -2.11 -4.88
N ALA A 37 -0.58 -2.86 -5.48
CA ALA A 37 -0.38 -3.51 -6.77
C ALA A 37 -0.11 -2.48 -7.89
N LYS A 38 -0.96 -1.46 -8.00
CA LYS A 38 -0.76 -0.36 -8.96
C LYS A 38 0.55 0.39 -8.73
N LYS A 39 0.94 0.59 -7.48
CA LYS A 39 2.18 1.30 -7.11
C LYS A 39 3.42 0.52 -7.53
N ILE A 40 3.46 -0.81 -7.32
CA ILE A 40 4.58 -1.66 -7.75
C ILE A 40 4.72 -1.63 -9.28
N ILE A 41 3.61 -1.77 -10.02
CA ILE A 41 3.64 -1.70 -11.48
C ILE A 41 4.21 -0.36 -11.95
N ARG A 42 3.70 0.75 -11.39
CA ARG A 42 4.12 2.11 -11.77
C ARG A 42 5.59 2.45 -11.45
N ILE A 43 6.21 1.81 -10.46
CA ILE A 43 7.62 2.06 -10.11
C ILE A 43 8.59 1.05 -10.74
N THR A 44 8.07 -0.05 -11.28
CA THR A 44 8.85 -1.08 -11.95
C THR A 44 9.08 -0.74 -13.42
N ILE A 45 8.13 -0.01 -14.03
CA ILE A 45 8.20 0.50 -15.41
C ILE A 45 8.78 1.92 -15.37
#